data_AF-A0A520NM94-F1
#
_entry.id   AF-A0A520NM94-F1
#
_cell.length_a   1.000
_cell.length_b   1.000
_cell.length_c   1.000
_cell.angle_alpha   90.00
_cell.angle_beta   90.00
_cell.angle_gamma   90.00
#
_symmetry.space_group_name_H-M   'P 1'
#
loop_
_entity.id
_entity.type
_entity.pdbx_description
1 polymer ?
#
loop_
_entity_poly.entity_id
_entity_poly.type
_entity_poly.pdbx_seq_one_letter_code
_entity_poly.pdbx_strand_id
1 'polypeptide(L)'
;MAKEKFERNKPHCNVGTIGHVDHGKTSLTAAITKVLAESGGADFTDYADIDKAPEERERGITIATAHVEYETENRHYAHVDCPGHADYVKNMITGAAQMDGAILVVSAADGPMPQTREHILLARQVGVPAIVVFLNKVDQVDDEELLELVELEVRELLSSYDFPGDDIPLVKGSALVAL
;
A
#
# COMPACT_ATOMS: atom_id res chain seq x y z
N MET A 1 18.59 -25.42 -6.87
CA MET A 1 18.83 -25.43 -5.42
C MET A 1 17.45 -25.39 -4.76
N ALA A 2 17.14 -26.31 -3.85
CA ALA A 2 15.87 -26.26 -3.14
C ALA A 2 15.85 -24.94 -2.36
N LYS A 3 14.80 -24.10 -2.53
CA LYS A 3 14.57 -22.95 -1.65
C LYS A 3 14.66 -23.46 -0.20
N GLU A 4 15.44 -22.80 0.63
CA GLU A 4 15.49 -23.13 2.06
C GLU A 4 14.06 -23.15 2.61
N LYS A 5 13.80 -24.13 3.47
CA LYS A 5 12.46 -24.33 4.03
C LYS A 5 12.18 -23.15 4.96
N PHE A 6 11.27 -22.28 4.56
CA PHE A 6 10.90 -21.10 5.34
C PHE A 6 10.50 -21.49 6.77
N GLU A 7 11.22 -20.96 7.77
CA GLU A 7 10.94 -21.21 9.17
C GLU A 7 9.95 -20.17 9.71
N ARG A 8 8.75 -20.62 10.09
CA ARG A 8 7.69 -19.75 10.65
C ARG A 8 7.96 -19.46 12.13
N ASN A 9 8.95 -18.62 12.41
CA ASN A 9 9.36 -18.29 13.78
C ASN A 9 8.58 -17.08 14.38
N LYS A 10 7.85 -16.32 13.55
CA LYS A 10 7.09 -15.13 13.94
C LYS A 10 5.61 -15.26 13.55
N PRO A 11 4.68 -14.58 14.26
CA PRO A 11 3.30 -14.44 13.81
C PRO A 11 3.24 -13.87 12.40
N HIS A 12 2.38 -14.43 11.55
CA HIS A 12 2.23 -14.05 10.15
C HIS A 12 1.01 -13.13 9.97
N CYS A 13 1.14 -12.11 9.13
CA CYS A 13 0.09 -11.15 8.82
C CYS A 13 0.11 -10.82 7.32
N ASN A 14 -1.01 -11.02 6.63
CA ASN A 14 -1.16 -10.62 5.24
C ASN A 14 -1.57 -9.16 5.16
N VAL A 15 -0.79 -8.35 4.46
CA VAL A 15 -1.07 -6.94 4.25
C VAL A 15 -1.04 -6.60 2.77
N GLY A 16 -1.52 -5.42 2.39
CA GLY A 16 -1.34 -4.96 1.02
C GLY A 16 -1.65 -3.49 0.82
N THR A 17 -1.12 -2.93 -0.26
CA THR A 17 -1.33 -1.54 -0.65
C THR A 17 -2.58 -1.40 -1.51
N ILE A 18 -3.39 -0.40 -1.20
CA ILE A 18 -4.57 -0.01 -1.96
C ILE A 18 -4.58 1.51 -2.15
N GLY A 19 -5.32 2.01 -3.15
CA GLY A 19 -5.42 3.42 -3.45
C GLY A 19 -5.38 3.70 -4.96
N HIS A 20 -5.60 4.95 -5.32
CA HIS A 20 -5.67 5.40 -6.71
C HIS A 20 -4.38 5.12 -7.50
N VAL A 21 -4.51 5.05 -8.83
CA VAL A 21 -3.37 4.99 -9.76
C VAL A 21 -2.42 6.16 -9.49
N ASP A 22 -1.12 5.95 -9.71
CA ASP A 22 -0.05 6.95 -9.53
C ASP A 22 0.12 7.55 -8.12
N HIS A 23 -0.61 7.08 -7.10
CA HIS A 23 -0.39 7.50 -5.70
C HIS A 23 0.88 6.89 -5.08
N GLY A 24 1.58 6.00 -5.78
CA GLY A 24 2.87 5.43 -5.38
C GLY A 24 2.79 4.20 -4.48
N LYS A 25 1.78 3.33 -4.69
CA LYS A 25 1.66 2.02 -4.00
C LYS A 25 2.91 1.17 -4.15
N THR A 26 3.31 0.90 -5.39
CA THR A 26 4.47 0.08 -5.73
C THR A 26 5.78 0.70 -5.25
N SER A 27 5.92 2.03 -5.34
CA SER A 27 7.07 2.75 -4.78
C SER A 27 7.15 2.61 -3.26
N LEU A 28 6.02 2.67 -2.55
CA LEU A 28 5.96 2.44 -1.11
C LEU A 28 6.33 0.99 -0.77
N THR A 29 5.82 0.02 -1.52
CA THR A 29 6.15 -1.40 -1.35
C THR A 29 7.66 -1.64 -1.47
N ALA A 30 8.30 -1.09 -2.51
CA ALA A 30 9.75 -1.16 -2.68
C ALA A 30 10.49 -0.46 -1.51
N ALA A 31 10.05 0.74 -1.09
CA ALA A 31 10.66 1.47 0.02
C ALA A 31 10.59 0.69 1.35
N ILE A 32 9.47 0.01 1.63
CA ILE A 32 9.32 -0.83 2.83
C ILE A 32 10.37 -1.95 2.82
N THR A 33 10.54 -2.65 1.69
CA THR A 33 11.55 -3.72 1.60
C THR A 33 12.97 -3.18 1.74
N LYS A 34 13.25 -1.98 1.20
CA LYS A 34 14.57 -1.34 1.32
C LYS A 34 14.91 -1.02 2.77
N VAL A 35 14.01 -0.32 3.46
CA VAL A 35 14.20 0.10 4.86
C VAL A 35 14.34 -1.12 5.77
N LEU A 36 13.53 -2.17 5.57
CA LEU A 36 13.63 -3.38 6.39
C LEU A 36 14.89 -4.20 6.08
N ALA A 37 15.38 -4.18 4.84
CA ALA A 37 16.64 -4.83 4.47
C ALA A 37 17.85 -4.27 5.21
N GLU A 38 17.85 -2.98 5.58
CA GLU A 38 18.93 -2.38 6.40
C GLU A 38 19.05 -3.05 7.78
N SER A 39 17.94 -3.57 8.31
CA SER A 39 17.88 -4.31 9.57
C SER A 39 17.97 -5.83 9.40
N GLY A 40 18.14 -6.32 8.16
CA GLY A 40 18.10 -7.75 7.82
C GLY A 40 16.70 -8.37 7.84
N GLY A 41 15.64 -7.55 7.88
CA GLY A 41 14.25 -8.01 7.92
C GLY A 41 13.62 -8.23 6.54
N ALA A 42 14.34 -7.98 5.44
CA ALA A 42 13.87 -8.20 4.09
C ALA A 42 15.04 -8.37 3.11
N ASP A 43 14.77 -9.03 1.99
CA ASP A 43 15.57 -8.84 0.78
C ASP A 43 14.98 -7.65 0.02
N PHE A 44 15.79 -6.61 -0.22
CA PHE A 44 15.33 -5.45 -0.98
C PHE A 44 14.80 -5.88 -2.35
N THR A 45 13.56 -5.47 -2.65
CA THR A 45 12.92 -5.69 -3.94
C THR A 45 12.70 -4.33 -4.60
N ASP A 46 13.42 -4.08 -5.68
CA ASP A 46 13.31 -2.82 -6.42
C ASP A 46 11.95 -2.69 -7.11
N TYR A 47 11.52 -1.47 -7.41
CA TYR A 47 10.28 -1.15 -8.13
C TYR A 47 10.15 -1.97 -9.42
N ALA A 48 11.23 -2.07 -10.19
CA ALA A 48 11.26 -2.83 -11.45
C ALA A 48 11.10 -4.34 -11.25
N ASP A 49 11.41 -4.84 -10.05
CA ASP A 49 11.20 -6.22 -9.64
C ASP A 49 9.83 -6.42 -8.97
N ILE A 50 9.01 -5.38 -8.80
CA ILE A 50 7.60 -5.55 -8.42
C ILE A 50 6.76 -5.55 -9.70
N ASP A 51 6.93 -4.53 -10.55
CA ASP A 51 6.33 -4.44 -11.88
C ASP A 51 7.18 -5.20 -12.93
N LYS A 52 7.17 -6.54 -12.83
CA LYS A 52 8.02 -7.40 -13.67
C LYS A 52 7.48 -7.60 -15.08
N ALA A 53 6.18 -7.45 -15.31
CA ALA A 53 5.62 -7.77 -16.61
C ALA A 53 6.03 -6.72 -17.66
N PRO A 54 6.40 -7.12 -18.89
CA PRO A 54 6.75 -6.17 -19.95
C PRO A 54 5.65 -5.13 -20.20
N GLU A 55 4.39 -5.56 -20.09
CA GLU A 55 3.21 -4.70 -20.26
C GLU A 55 3.06 -3.67 -19.12
N GLU A 56 3.42 -4.02 -17.88
CA GLU A 56 3.40 -3.09 -16.73
C GLU A 56 4.47 -2.01 -16.92
N ARG A 57 5.67 -2.41 -17.35
CA ARG A 57 6.78 -1.48 -17.60
C ARG A 57 6.51 -0.52 -18.76
N GLU A 58 5.84 -0.99 -19.81
CA GLU A 58 5.50 -0.16 -20.96
C GLU A 58 4.38 0.84 -20.62
N ARG A 59 3.43 0.44 -19.77
CA ARG A 59 2.28 1.29 -19.41
C ARG A 59 2.50 2.13 -18.15
N GLY A 60 3.51 1.82 -17.35
CA GLY A 60 3.79 2.51 -16.08
C GLY A 60 2.72 2.29 -15.01
N ILE A 61 1.95 1.19 -15.10
CA ILE A 61 0.88 0.85 -14.14
C ILE A 61 0.99 -0.62 -13.75
N THR A 62 0.70 -0.91 -12.48
CA THR A 62 0.57 -2.27 -11.96
C THR A 62 -0.67 -2.93 -12.54
N ILE A 63 -0.52 -4.14 -13.10
CA ILE A 63 -1.59 -4.91 -13.75
C ILE A 63 -1.90 -6.16 -12.91
N ALA A 64 -0.86 -6.89 -12.52
CA ALA A 64 -0.95 -8.10 -11.71
C ALA A 64 -0.62 -7.79 -10.24
N THR A 65 -1.21 -8.57 -9.33
CA THR A 65 -0.85 -8.49 -7.91
C THR A 65 0.56 -9.04 -7.72
N ALA A 66 1.46 -8.23 -7.16
CA ALA A 66 2.79 -8.67 -6.77
C ALA A 66 2.81 -9.07 -5.29
N HIS A 67 3.54 -10.14 -4.98
CA HIS A 67 3.74 -10.58 -3.60
C HIS A 67 5.19 -10.33 -3.21
N VAL A 68 5.38 -9.56 -2.14
CA VAL A 68 6.70 -9.36 -1.50
C VAL A 68 6.62 -9.79 -0.04
N GLU A 69 7.72 -10.28 0.51
CA GLU A 69 7.81 -10.71 1.90
C GLU A 69 8.82 -9.84 2.64
N TYR A 70 8.49 -9.49 3.87
CA TYR A 70 9.38 -8.79 4.79
C TYR A 70 8.94 -9.07 6.23
N GLU A 71 9.81 -8.80 7.17
CA GLU A 71 9.54 -8.97 8.59
C GLU A 71 10.05 -7.78 9.41
N THR A 72 9.38 -7.56 10.53
CA THR A 72 9.88 -6.70 11.60
C THR A 72 10.35 -7.57 12.75
N GLU A 73 10.85 -6.96 13.83
CA GLU A 73 11.17 -7.69 15.06
C GLU A 73 9.99 -8.53 15.58
N ASN A 74 8.75 -8.07 15.36
CA ASN A 74 7.56 -8.64 15.97
C ASN A 74 6.81 -9.66 15.10
N ARG A 75 6.83 -9.51 13.77
CA ARG A 75 5.96 -10.28 12.85
C ARG A 75 6.60 -10.47 11.49
N HIS A 76 6.15 -11.51 10.79
CA HIS A 76 6.39 -11.69 9.36
C HIS A 76 5.19 -11.21 8.56
N TYR A 77 5.44 -10.58 7.42
CA TYR A 77 4.42 -10.04 6.54
C TYR A 77 4.54 -10.61 5.13
N ALA A 78 3.41 -11.07 4.58
CA ALA A 78 3.25 -11.21 3.15
C ALA A 78 2.48 -9.97 2.66
N HIS A 79 3.09 -9.19 1.78
CA HIS A 79 2.52 -7.96 1.25
C HIS A 79 2.05 -8.17 -0.18
N VAL A 80 0.79 -7.83 -0.44
CA VAL A 80 0.16 -7.88 -1.76
C VAL A 80 0.04 -6.46 -2.33
N ASP A 81 0.83 -6.13 -3.33
CA ASP A 81 0.73 -4.84 -4.04
C ASP A 81 -0.46 -4.91 -5.02
N CYS A 82 -1.53 -4.15 -4.76
CA CYS A 82 -2.74 -4.21 -5.58
C CYS A 82 -2.75 -3.10 -6.65
N PRO A 83 -3.27 -3.40 -7.87
CA PRO A 83 -3.39 -2.40 -8.91
C PRO A 83 -4.43 -1.33 -8.54
N GLY A 84 -4.17 -0.07 -8.90
CA GLY A 84 -5.06 1.08 -8.62
C GLY A 84 -5.87 1.58 -9.81
N HIS A 85 -5.70 0.97 -10.98
CA HIS A 85 -6.40 1.36 -12.20
C HIS A 85 -7.77 0.68 -12.28
N ALA A 86 -8.80 1.40 -12.75
CA ALA A 86 -10.18 0.93 -12.77
C ALA A 86 -10.37 -0.40 -13.54
N ASP A 87 -9.64 -0.57 -14.64
CA ASP A 87 -9.69 -1.78 -15.48
C ASP A 87 -9.22 -3.06 -14.74
N TYR A 88 -8.46 -2.92 -13.65
CA TYR A 88 -7.86 -4.03 -12.91
C TYR A 88 -8.43 -4.22 -11.50
N VAL A 89 -9.59 -3.60 -11.21
CA VAL A 89 -10.31 -3.72 -9.92
C VAL A 89 -10.55 -5.18 -9.52
N LYS A 90 -10.78 -6.09 -10.48
CA LYS A 90 -10.96 -7.53 -10.20
C LYS A 90 -9.78 -8.14 -9.46
N ASN A 91 -8.55 -7.75 -9.83
CA ASN A 91 -7.33 -8.27 -9.22
C ASN A 91 -7.16 -7.72 -7.80
N MET A 92 -7.56 -6.47 -7.59
CA MET A 92 -7.64 -5.87 -6.25
C MET A 92 -8.62 -6.63 -5.35
N ILE A 93 -9.83 -6.99 -5.83
CA ILE A 93 -10.81 -7.75 -5.03
C ILE A 93 -10.22 -9.08 -4.54
N THR A 94 -9.55 -9.83 -5.44
CA THR A 94 -8.93 -11.11 -5.07
C THR A 94 -7.75 -10.95 -4.11
N GLY A 95 -6.98 -9.85 -4.21
CA GLY A 95 -5.89 -9.53 -3.29
C GLY A 95 -6.40 -9.10 -1.91
N ALA A 96 -7.37 -8.17 -1.87
CA ALA A 96 -7.93 -7.61 -0.65
C ALA A 96 -8.67 -8.65 0.20
N ALA A 97 -9.30 -9.65 -0.42
CA ALA A 97 -9.94 -10.77 0.29
C ALA A 97 -8.96 -11.63 1.11
N GLN A 98 -7.65 -11.51 0.88
CA GLN A 98 -6.61 -12.24 1.61
C GLN A 98 -5.95 -11.39 2.70
N MET A 99 -6.31 -10.11 2.84
CA MET A 99 -5.62 -9.17 3.71
C MET A 99 -6.19 -9.18 5.15
N ASP A 100 -5.29 -9.33 6.11
CA ASP A 100 -5.56 -9.08 7.54
C ASP A 100 -5.57 -7.57 7.85
N GLY A 101 -4.98 -6.75 6.97
CA GLY A 101 -5.09 -5.30 6.98
C GLY A 101 -4.55 -4.66 5.69
N ALA A 102 -4.96 -3.44 5.39
CA ALA A 102 -4.53 -2.73 4.19
C ALA A 102 -3.81 -1.40 4.50
N ILE A 103 -2.89 -1.03 3.63
CA ILE A 103 -2.21 0.27 3.61
C ILE A 103 -2.88 1.10 2.51
N LEU A 104 -3.70 2.08 2.90
CA LEU A 104 -4.28 3.04 1.98
C LEU A 104 -3.25 4.12 1.62
N VAL A 105 -2.83 4.15 0.36
CA VAL A 105 -1.86 5.12 -0.14
C VAL A 105 -2.59 6.27 -0.82
N VAL A 106 -2.42 7.48 -0.29
CA VAL A 106 -3.01 8.71 -0.82
C VAL A 106 -1.90 9.69 -1.15
N SER A 107 -1.91 10.28 -2.34
CA SER A 107 -0.99 11.35 -2.71
C SER A 107 -1.40 12.64 -2.01
N ALA A 108 -0.48 13.28 -1.30
CA ALA A 108 -0.67 14.58 -0.67
C ALA A 108 -0.99 15.69 -1.70
N ALA A 109 -0.42 15.58 -2.91
CA ALA A 109 -0.64 16.54 -3.98
C ALA A 109 -2.02 16.40 -4.65
N ASP A 110 -2.57 15.18 -4.68
CA ASP A 110 -3.82 14.88 -5.41
C ASP A 110 -5.03 14.73 -4.47
N GLY A 111 -4.82 14.33 -3.22
CA GLY A 111 -5.87 14.02 -2.27
C GLY A 111 -6.67 12.75 -2.62
N PRO A 112 -7.87 12.57 -2.03
CA PRO A 112 -8.71 11.39 -2.28
C PRO A 112 -9.38 11.43 -3.66
N MET A 113 -8.96 10.50 -4.54
CA MET A 113 -9.45 10.35 -5.91
C MET A 113 -10.55 9.28 -6.04
N PRO A 114 -11.26 9.15 -7.18
CA PRO A 114 -12.38 8.20 -7.33
C PRO A 114 -12.04 6.75 -6.95
N GLN A 115 -10.88 6.24 -7.39
CA GLN A 115 -10.42 4.90 -7.07
C GLN A 115 -10.02 4.75 -5.60
N THR A 116 -9.63 5.83 -4.91
CA THR A 116 -9.46 5.79 -3.44
C THR A 116 -10.78 5.43 -2.77
N ARG A 117 -11.89 6.05 -3.19
CA ARG A 117 -13.24 5.77 -2.66
C ARG A 117 -13.68 4.34 -2.99
N GLU A 118 -13.49 3.93 -4.23
CA GLU A 118 -13.79 2.57 -4.68
C GLU A 118 -13.00 1.53 -3.89
N HIS A 119 -11.71 1.75 -3.66
CA HIS A 119 -10.87 0.83 -2.93
C HIS A 119 -11.26 0.70 -1.46
N ILE A 120 -11.63 1.80 -0.80
CA ILE A 120 -12.15 1.77 0.59
C ILE A 120 -13.46 0.97 0.65
N LEU A 121 -14.38 1.24 -0.28
CA LEU A 121 -15.65 0.51 -0.37
C LEU A 121 -15.42 -1.00 -0.58
N LEU A 122 -14.53 -1.36 -1.51
CA LEU A 122 -14.22 -2.77 -1.79
C LEU A 122 -13.53 -3.44 -0.61
N ALA A 123 -12.56 -2.78 0.03
CA ALA A 123 -11.90 -3.28 1.25
C ALA A 123 -12.94 -3.58 2.35
N ARG A 124 -13.93 -2.70 2.53
CA ARG A 124 -15.04 -2.93 3.45
C ARG A 124 -15.89 -4.14 3.05
N GLN A 125 -16.25 -4.26 1.77
CA GLN A 125 -17.12 -5.33 1.26
C GLN A 125 -16.46 -6.72 1.33
N VAL A 126 -15.15 -6.81 1.11
CA VAL A 126 -14.41 -8.07 1.23
C VAL A 126 -13.99 -8.38 2.67
N GLY A 127 -14.25 -7.47 3.60
CA GLY A 127 -14.06 -7.69 5.04
C GLY A 127 -12.64 -7.44 5.54
N VAL A 128 -11.88 -6.52 4.93
CA VAL A 128 -10.56 -6.12 5.45
C VAL A 128 -10.71 -5.57 6.88
N PRO A 129 -10.09 -6.20 7.91
CA PRO A 129 -10.35 -5.86 9.31
C PRO A 129 -9.80 -4.51 9.77
N ALA A 130 -8.66 -4.09 9.22
CA ALA A 130 -7.95 -2.89 9.64
C ALA A 130 -7.32 -2.16 8.45
N ILE A 131 -7.28 -0.83 8.52
CA ILE A 131 -6.61 0.02 7.53
C ILE A 131 -5.64 0.94 8.27
N VAL A 132 -4.47 1.16 7.67
CA VAL A 132 -3.57 2.27 8.00
C VAL A 132 -3.42 3.15 6.77
N VAL A 133 -3.17 4.45 6.97
CA VAL A 133 -3.03 5.41 5.87
C VAL A 133 -1.58 5.85 5.74
N PHE A 134 -1.09 5.87 4.51
CA PHE A 134 0.16 6.55 4.16
C PHE A 134 -0.15 7.72 3.20
N LEU A 135 0.01 8.93 3.71
CA LEU A 135 -0.09 10.15 2.92
C LEU A 135 1.28 10.39 2.25
N ASN A 136 1.38 9.95 1.00
CA ASN A 136 2.59 9.91 0.19
C ASN A 136 2.83 11.24 -0.54
N LYS A 137 4.02 11.40 -1.14
CA LYS A 137 4.41 12.56 -1.97
C LYS A 137 4.36 13.89 -1.22
N VAL A 138 4.59 13.88 0.09
CA VAL A 138 4.65 15.13 0.88
C VAL A 138 5.81 16.04 0.45
N ASP A 139 6.83 15.48 -0.22
CA ASP A 139 7.92 16.23 -0.84
C ASP A 139 7.46 17.15 -1.98
N GLN A 140 6.24 16.98 -2.48
CA GLN A 140 5.65 17.78 -3.56
C GLN A 140 4.72 18.88 -3.03
N VAL A 141 4.52 18.96 -1.71
CA VAL A 141 3.58 19.89 -1.06
C VAL A 141 4.32 20.69 0.01
N ASP A 142 4.53 21.97 -0.25
CA ASP A 142 5.20 22.89 0.68
C ASP A 142 4.24 23.54 1.70
N ASP A 143 2.93 23.39 1.51
CA ASP A 143 1.89 24.02 2.32
C ASP A 143 1.33 23.05 3.38
N GLU A 144 1.58 23.36 4.65
CA GLU A 144 1.13 22.56 5.80
C GLU A 144 -0.40 22.57 5.94
N GLU A 145 -1.08 23.68 5.61
CA GLU A 145 -2.54 23.76 5.67
C GLU A 145 -3.19 22.83 4.64
N LEU A 146 -2.57 22.70 3.45
CA LEU A 146 -3.03 21.76 2.43
C LEU A 146 -2.88 20.30 2.89
N LEU A 147 -1.77 19.96 3.55
CA LEU A 147 -1.55 18.61 4.09
C LEU A 147 -2.57 18.25 5.17
N GLU A 148 -2.92 19.19 6.05
CA GLU A 148 -3.96 19.01 7.06
C GLU A 148 -5.35 18.84 6.43
N LEU A 149 -5.66 19.65 5.41
CA LEU A 149 -6.91 19.54 4.67
C LEU A 149 -7.06 18.16 4.01
N VAL A 150 -6.02 17.69 3.32
CA VAL A 150 -6.05 16.36 2.67
C VAL A 150 -6.18 15.24 3.71
N GLU A 151 -5.49 15.35 4.85
CA GLU A 151 -5.67 14.40 5.96
C GLU A 151 -7.11 14.37 6.44
N LEU A 152 -7.74 15.54 6.66
CA LEU A 152 -9.14 15.63 7.07
C LEU A 152 -10.07 14.96 6.05
N GLU A 153 -9.91 15.24 4.76
CA GLU A 153 -10.72 14.65 3.70
C GLU A 153 -10.58 13.12 3.63
N VAL A 154 -9.38 12.59 3.87
CA VAL A 154 -9.14 11.13 3.92
C VAL A 154 -9.83 10.50 5.12
N ARG A 155 -9.77 11.14 6.29
CA ARG A 155 -10.45 10.66 7.50
C ARG A 155 -11.97 10.67 7.34
N GLU A 156 -12.53 11.76 6.82
CA GLU A 156 -13.96 11.86 6.51
C GLU A 156 -14.41 10.79 5.52
N LEU A 157 -13.59 10.53 4.48
CA LEU A 157 -13.87 9.49 3.50
C LEU A 157 -13.89 8.09 4.14
N LEU A 158 -12.92 7.77 4.99
CA LEU A 158 -12.90 6.50 5.73
C LEU A 158 -14.13 6.35 6.63
N SER A 159 -14.49 7.40 7.36
CA SER A 159 -15.68 7.45 8.21
C SER A 159 -16.98 7.25 7.41
N SER A 160 -17.06 7.79 6.20
CA SER A 160 -18.23 7.60 5.31
C SER A 160 -18.46 6.15 4.85
N TYR A 161 -17.45 5.28 4.99
CA TYR A 161 -17.51 3.86 4.66
C TYR A 161 -17.39 2.94 5.88
N ASP A 162 -17.78 3.44 7.06
CA ASP A 162 -17.82 2.71 8.34
C ASP A 162 -16.46 2.19 8.84
N PHE A 163 -15.38 2.86 8.46
CA PHE A 163 -14.07 2.72 9.14
C PHE A 163 -13.92 3.79 10.23
N PRO A 164 -13.15 3.53 11.30
CA PRO A 164 -12.92 4.52 12.35
C PRO A 164 -11.88 5.56 11.88
N GLY A 165 -12.29 6.47 10.98
CA GLY A 165 -11.38 7.40 10.29
C GLY A 165 -10.50 8.24 11.22
N ASP A 166 -11.02 8.66 12.37
CA ASP A 166 -10.29 9.47 13.35
C ASP A 166 -9.25 8.67 14.13
N ASP A 167 -9.48 7.37 14.34
CA ASP A 167 -8.59 6.49 15.12
C ASP A 167 -7.56 5.76 14.25
N ILE A 168 -7.74 5.77 12.92
CA ILE A 168 -6.82 5.11 12.00
C ILE A 168 -5.46 5.83 12.00
N PRO A 169 -4.34 5.09 12.18
CA PRO A 169 -3.01 5.64 12.03
C PRO A 169 -2.79 6.20 10.62
N LEU A 170 -2.34 7.46 10.55
CA LEU A 170 -1.96 8.14 9.33
C LEU A 170 -0.52 8.62 9.43
N VAL A 171 0.30 8.22 8.46
CA VAL A 171 1.72 8.61 8.39
C VAL A 171 1.95 9.42 7.14
N LYS A 172 2.57 10.59 7.30
CA LYS A 172 2.97 11.51 6.22
C LYS A 172 4.39 11.22 5.79
N GLY A 173 4.67 11.11 4.49
CA GLY A 173 6.01 10.83 4.02
C GLY A 173 6.17 10.81 2.50
N SER A 174 7.37 10.47 2.06
CA SER A 174 7.70 10.30 0.64
C SER A 174 8.34 8.93 0.42
N ALA A 175 7.60 8.05 -0.25
CA ALA A 175 8.12 6.73 -0.64
C ALA A 175 9.30 6.85 -1.62
N LEU A 176 9.27 7.86 -2.51
CA LEU A 176 10.33 8.09 -3.49
C LEU A 176 11.64 8.52 -2.84
N VAL A 177 11.59 9.39 -1.83
CA VAL A 177 12.79 9.84 -1.12
C VAL A 177 13.37 8.75 -0.22
N ALA A 178 12.55 7.79 0.21
CA ALA A 178 13.01 6.63 0.97
C ALA A 178 13.72 5.57 0.09
N LEU A 179 13.40 5.51 -1.20
CA LEU A 179 14.06 4.65 -2.20
C LEU A 179 15.47 5.12 -2.56
#